data_AF-A0A9X1X5C3-F1
#
_entry.id   AF-A0A9X1X5C3-F1
#
_cell.length_a   1.000
_cell.length_b   1.000
_cell.length_c   1.000
_cell.angle_alpha   90.00
_cell.angle_beta   90.00
_cell.angle_gamma   90.00
#
_symmetry.space_group_name_H-M   'P 1'
#
loop_
_entity.id
_entity.type
_entity.pdbx_description
1 polymer ?
#
loop_
_entity_poly.entity_id
_entity_poly.type
_entity_poly.pdbx_seq_one_letter_code
_entity_poly.pdbx_strand_id
1 'polypeptide(L)' 'MITEKGNGNNEEQEWENPLDPEAPADSRDKEQVERQYQEAKRRKENLTETDHLDHPKKESK' A
#
# COMPACT_ATOMS: atom_id res chain seq x y z
N MET A 1 -36.15 28.36 37.70
CA MET A 1 -36.85 27.18 37.16
C MET A 1 -36.39 27.05 35.72
N ILE A 2 -35.49 26.10 35.43
CA ILE A 2 -35.05 25.83 34.07
C ILE A 2 -35.67 24.48 33.70
N THR A 3 -36.58 24.52 32.74
CA THR A 3 -37.35 23.40 32.22
C THR A 3 -36.45 22.43 31.47
N GLU A 4 -36.44 21.17 31.92
CA GLU A 4 -35.87 20.04 31.20
C GLU A 4 -36.67 19.78 29.92
N LYS A 5 -35.97 19.78 28.78
CA LYS A 5 -36.50 19.28 27.51
C LYS A 5 -35.55 18.20 27.03
N GLY A 6 -35.77 16.99 27.53
CA GLY A 6 -35.13 15.78 27.02
C GLY A 6 -35.54 15.55 25.57
N ASN A 7 -34.58 15.09 24.76
CA ASN A 7 -34.79 14.11 23.69
C ASN A 7 -33.43 13.82 23.02
N GLY A 8 -32.97 12.59 23.21
CA GLY A 8 -31.76 12.05 22.61
C GLY A 8 -31.38 10.82 23.40
N ASN A 9 -31.94 9.68 23.00
CA ASN A 9 -31.76 8.38 23.65
C ASN A 9 -30.28 8.16 23.97
N ASN A 10 -29.98 8.11 25.26
CA ASN A 10 -28.68 7.76 25.82
C ASN A 10 -28.56 6.23 25.79
N GLU A 11 -28.55 5.68 24.58
CA GLU A 11 -28.19 4.30 24.32
C GLU A 11 -26.71 4.33 24.00
N GLU A 12 -25.90 3.98 25.00
CA GLU A 12 -24.46 3.84 24.84
C GLU A 12 -24.20 2.90 23.66
N GLN A 13 -23.50 3.38 22.64
CA GLN A 13 -23.21 2.59 21.47
C GLN A 13 -22.31 1.41 21.89
N GLU A 14 -22.88 0.20 21.91
CA GLU A 14 -22.13 -1.03 22.14
C GLU A 14 -21.25 -1.31 20.92
N TRP A 15 -19.94 -1.12 21.08
CA TRP A 15 -18.97 -1.49 20.06
C TRP A 15 -18.70 -2.98 20.17
N GLU A 16 -19.01 -3.73 19.13
CA GLU A 16 -18.68 -5.16 19.03
C GLU A 16 -17.16 -5.36 19.15
N ASN A 17 -16.75 -6.30 20.00
CA ASN A 17 -15.35 -6.63 20.18
C ASN A 17 -14.85 -7.38 18.92
N PRO A 18 -13.83 -6.87 18.20
CA PRO A 18 -13.32 -7.57 17.03
C PRO A 18 -12.91 -9.00 17.37
N LEU A 19 -13.40 -9.97 16.58
CA LEU A 19 -13.24 -11.41 16.79
C LEU A 19 -11.79 -11.89 16.77
N ASP A 20 -10.88 -11.14 16.13
CA ASP A 20 -9.48 -11.52 15.99
C ASP A 20 -8.57 -10.27 15.92
N PRO A 21 -8.24 -9.66 17.07
CA PRO A 21 -7.32 -8.53 17.13
C PRO A 21 -5.86 -8.93 16.94
N GLU A 22 -5.54 -10.23 17.00
CA GLU A 22 -4.17 -10.77 16.91
C GLU A 22 -3.77 -11.18 15.49
N ALA A 23 -4.71 -11.25 14.54
CA ALA A 23 -4.41 -11.41 13.12
C ALA A 23 -4.18 -10.03 12.46
N PRO A 24 -2.93 -9.55 12.32
CA PRO A 24 -2.62 -8.44 11.43
C PRO A 24 -2.75 -8.97 9.99
N ALA A 25 -3.98 -9.16 9.51
CA ALA A 25 -4.25 -9.27 8.08
C ALA A 25 -4.13 -7.87 7.46
N ASP A 26 -3.00 -7.21 7.71
CA ASP A 26 -2.72 -5.89 7.17
C ASP A 26 -2.45 -6.07 5.69
N SER A 27 -3.48 -5.80 4.89
CA SER A 27 -3.41 -5.87 3.44
C SER A 27 -2.29 -4.98 2.87
N ARG A 28 -1.79 -4.02 3.66
CA ARG A 28 -0.63 -3.18 3.33
C ARG A 28 0.68 -3.97 3.28
N ASP A 29 0.84 -5.07 4.00
CA ASP A 29 2.07 -5.86 3.97
C ASP A 29 2.28 -6.50 2.59
N LYS A 30 1.20 -7.00 1.99
CA LYS A 30 1.23 -7.52 0.62
C LYS A 30 1.57 -6.43 -0.38
N GLU A 31 1.00 -5.23 -0.20
CA GLU A 31 1.28 -4.07 -1.06
C GLU A 31 2.75 -3.63 -0.96
N GLN A 32 3.34 -3.65 0.24
CA GLN A 32 4.75 -3.29 0.44
C GLN A 32 5.70 -4.27 -0.25
N VAL A 33 5.40 -5.57 -0.21
CA VAL A 33 6.21 -6.58 -0.90
C VAL A 33 6.12 -6.39 -2.42
N GLU A 34 4.91 -6.18 -2.96
CA GLU A 34 4.71 -5.94 -4.39
C GLU A 34 5.46 -4.69 -4.86
N ARG A 35 5.41 -3.60 -4.08
CA ARG A 35 6.12 -2.35 -4.39
C ARG A 35 7.63 -2.55 -4.47
N GLN A 36 8.21 -3.30 -3.51
CA GLN A 36 9.63 -3.61 -3.51
C GLN A 36 10.03 -4.45 -4.73
N TYR A 37 9.19 -5.42 -5.10
CA TYR A 37 9.40 -6.25 -6.27
C TYR A 37 9.40 -5.42 -7.56
N GLN A 38 8.40 -4.56 -7.77
CA GLN A 38 8.31 -3.73 -8.97
C GLN A 38 9.47 -2.74 -9.08
N GLU A 39 9.90 -2.14 -7.97
CA GLU A 39 11.07 -1.25 -7.95
C GLU A 39 12.37 -2.00 -8.29
N ALA A 40 12.55 -3.22 -7.74
CA ALA A 40 13.69 -4.07 -8.06
C ALA A 40 13.69 -4.49 -9.54
N LYS A 41 12.51 -4.81 -10.10
CA LYS A 41 12.34 -5.13 -11.51
C LYS A 41 12.74 -3.94 -12.40
N ARG A 42 12.24 -2.74 -12.12
CA ARG A 42 12.60 -1.52 -12.87
C ARG A 42 14.09 -1.23 -12.80
N ARG A 43 14.70 -1.35 -11.61
CA ARG A 43 16.15 -1.17 -11.46
C ARG A 43 16.93 -2.19 -12.27
N LYS A 44 16.51 -3.46 -12.24
CA LYS A 44 17.14 -4.51 -13.03
C LYS A 44 17.04 -4.17 -14.52
N GLU A 45 15.85 -3.88 -15.02
CA GLU A 45 15.63 -3.52 -16.44
C GLU A 45 16.53 -2.36 -16.87
N ASN A 46 16.59 -1.27 -16.10
CA ASN A 46 17.46 -0.12 -16.38
C ASN A 46 18.97 -0.46 -16.30
N LEU A 47 19.38 -1.41 -15.46
CA LEU A 47 20.78 -1.81 -15.30
C LEU A 47 21.20 -2.89 -16.30
N THR A 48 20.26 -3.72 -16.74
CA THR A 48 20.49 -4.81 -17.70
C THR A 48 20.17 -4.40 -19.13
N GLU A 49 19.85 -3.12 -19.38
CA GLU A 49 19.72 -2.57 -20.71
C GLU A 49 21.10 -2.50 -21.39
N THR A 50 21.57 -3.67 -21.85
CA THR A 50 22.82 -3.84 -22.58
C THR A 50 22.61 -3.85 -24.08
N ASP A 51 21.35 -3.78 -24.54
CA ASP A 51 20.99 -3.86 -25.95
C ASP A 51 21.73 -2.79 -26.78
N HIS A 52 21.95 -1.60 -26.24
CA HIS A 52 22.65 -0.52 -26.95
C HIS A 52 24.19 -0.55 -26.80
N LEU A 53 24.76 -1.46 -26.01
CA LEU A 53 26.22 -1.56 -25.81
C LEU A 53 26.92 -2.44 -26.84
N ASP A 54 26.19 -3.37 -27.49
CA ASP A 54 26.76 -4.34 -28.44
C ASP A 54 26.54 -3.97 -29.92
N HIS A 55 26.02 -2.77 -30.19
CA HIS A 55 25.86 -2.28 -31.56
C HIS A 55 27.18 -1.64 -32.01
N PRO A 56 27.96 -2.26 -32.92
CA PRO A 56 29.11 -1.60 -33.50
C PRO A 56 28.62 -0.34 -34.20
N LYS A 57 28.99 0.84 -33.68
CA LYS A 57 28.81 2.10 -34.39
C LYS A 57 29.59 1.97 -35.69
N LYS A 58 28.87 1.75 -36.79
CA LYS A 58 29.44 1.81 -38.13
C LYS A 58 29.89 3.25 -38.34
N GLU A 59 31.17 3.51 -38.09
CA GLU A 59 31.84 4.72 -38.55
C GLU A 59 31.85 4.66 -40.08
N SER A 60 30.87 5.31 -40.71
CA SER A 60 30.90 5.57 -42.14
C SER A 60 31.96 6.63 -42.39
N LYS A 61 33.06 6.23 -43.05
CA LYS A 61 34.11 7.11 -43.56
C LYS A 61 33.90 7.43 -45.03
#